data_AF-A0A7Y6PKR1-F1
#
_entry.id   AF-A0A7Y6PKR1-F1
#
_cell.length_a   1.000
_cell.length_b   1.000
_cell.length_c   1.000
_cell.angle_alpha   90.00
_cell.angle_beta   90.00
_cell.angle_gamma   90.00
#
_symmetry.space_group_name_H-M   'P 1'
#
loop_
_entity.id
_entity.type
_entity.pdbx_description
1 polymer ?
#
loop_
_entity_poly.entity_id
_entity_poly.type
_entity_poly.pdbx_seq_one_letter_code
_entity_poly.pdbx_strand_id
1 'polypeptide(L)'
;MQHHALDLATANPQAKLPCPVCATTVKAENLAGHVAKVHADAPPPDGKGKRWGFLPARLSVEDGAVVMRTLLSTRRVPLAGATVEVGGLVTSRPDPTMTSYADEMNVPHDTVRTGWYLRLGDRLTIGCRTTANVKEHWSGWMQGPRRRSCDVVAPRRIVVEIEYALAAAGVLSAR
;
A
#
# COMPACT_ATOMS: atom_id res chain seq x y z
N MET A 1 -11.60 -2.42 11.24
CA MET A 1 -10.27 -1.87 10.85
C MET A 1 -9.44 -1.43 12.04
N GLN A 2 -9.88 -0.42 12.81
CA GLN A 2 -9.19 -0.03 14.05
C GLN A 2 -9.06 -1.21 15.02
N HIS A 3 -10.06 -2.09 15.08
CA HIS A 3 -10.01 -3.28 15.94
C HIS A 3 -8.80 -4.17 15.62
N HIS A 4 -8.60 -4.63 14.38
CA HIS A 4 -7.41 -5.44 14.04
C HIS A 4 -6.08 -4.75 14.36
N ALA A 5 -5.99 -3.43 14.16
CA ALA A 5 -4.78 -2.69 14.47
C ALA A 5 -4.49 -2.64 15.98
N LEU A 6 -5.53 -2.45 16.80
CA LEU A 6 -5.45 -2.41 18.26
C LEU A 6 -5.25 -3.80 18.87
N ASP A 7 -5.89 -4.83 18.32
CA ASP A 7 -5.70 -6.23 18.74
C ASP A 7 -4.25 -6.66 18.52
N LEU A 8 -3.72 -6.37 17.32
CA LEU A 8 -2.34 -6.68 16.98
C LEU A 8 -1.34 -5.89 17.83
N ALA A 9 -1.65 -4.63 18.13
CA ALA A 9 -0.83 -3.79 19.00
C ALA A 9 -0.77 -4.32 20.44
N THR A 10 -1.92 -4.78 20.95
CA THR A 10 -2.01 -5.43 22.26
C THR A 10 -1.19 -6.72 22.30
N ALA A 11 -1.25 -7.53 21.23
CA ALA A 11 -0.50 -8.77 21.13
C ALA A 11 1.03 -8.56 20.96
N ASN A 12 1.46 -7.40 20.44
CA ASN A 12 2.86 -7.12 20.11
C ASN A 12 3.28 -5.72 20.60
N PRO A 13 3.30 -5.44 21.91
CA PRO A 13 3.42 -4.08 22.44
C PRO A 13 4.75 -3.39 22.08
N GLN A 14 5.82 -4.17 21.85
CA GLN A 14 7.13 -3.65 21.47
C GLN A 14 7.30 -3.42 19.96
N ALA A 15 6.36 -3.91 19.14
CA ALA A 15 6.44 -3.80 17.69
C ALA A 15 6.25 -2.34 17.23
N LYS A 16 6.82 -2.02 16.07
CA LYS A 16 6.52 -0.77 15.36
C LYS A 16 5.41 -1.00 14.37
N LEU A 17 4.31 -0.26 14.51
CA LEU A 17 3.14 -0.41 13.67
C LEU A 17 2.78 0.90 12.96
N PRO A 18 2.27 0.84 11.72
CA PRO A 18 1.78 2.03 11.03
C PRO A 18 0.40 2.42 11.57
N CYS A 19 0.18 3.68 11.92
CA CYS A 19 -1.15 4.14 12.31
C CYS A 19 -2.17 3.89 11.17
N PRO A 20 -3.35 3.26 11.41
CA PRO A 20 -4.32 2.95 10.36
C PRO A 20 -5.01 4.18 9.75
N VAL A 21 -4.77 5.37 10.31
CA VAL A 21 -5.36 6.63 9.84
C VAL A 21 -4.34 7.48 9.08
N CYS A 22 -3.22 7.85 9.71
CA CYS A 22 -2.20 8.70 9.09
C CYS A 22 -0.98 7.95 8.54
N ALA A 23 -0.89 6.64 8.78
CA ALA A 23 0.24 5.79 8.40
C ALA A 23 1.60 6.17 8.99
N THR A 24 1.63 7.04 10.00
CA THR A 24 2.82 7.34 10.80
C THR A 24 3.21 6.11 11.60
N THR A 25 4.50 5.78 11.62
CA THR A 25 5.04 4.70 12.45
C THR A 25 4.93 5.10 13.93
N VAL A 26 4.31 4.25 14.74
CA VAL A 26 4.23 4.40 16.20
C VAL A 26 4.59 3.08 16.87
N LYS A 27 5.05 3.12 18.12
CA LYS A 27 5.14 1.90 18.93
C LYS A 27 3.73 1.37 19.19
N ALA A 28 3.56 0.06 19.10
CA ALA A 28 2.28 -0.62 19.28
C ALA A 28 1.60 -0.23 20.60
N GLU A 29 2.33 -0.23 21.72
CA GLU A 29 1.82 0.20 23.03
C GLU A 29 1.20 1.61 23.04
N ASN A 30 1.65 2.50 22.15
CA ASN A 30 1.20 3.88 22.05
C ASN A 30 0.14 4.09 20.95
N LEU A 31 -0.20 3.05 20.18
CA LEU A 31 -1.08 3.18 19.02
C LEU A 31 -2.49 3.64 19.43
N ALA A 32 -3.06 3.06 20.48
CA ALA A 32 -4.39 3.41 20.98
C ALA A 32 -4.46 4.90 21.38
N GLY A 33 -3.48 5.36 22.18
CA GLY A 33 -3.39 6.76 22.60
C GLY A 33 -3.17 7.72 21.43
N HIS A 34 -2.35 7.33 20.45
CA HIS A 34 -2.15 8.12 19.23
C HIS A 34 -3.45 8.27 18.43
N VAL A 35 -4.18 7.19 18.19
CA VAL A 35 -5.46 7.22 17.45
C VAL A 35 -6.49 8.07 18.19
N ALA A 36 -6.66 7.87 19.50
CA ALA A 36 -7.62 8.64 20.29
C ALA A 36 -7.28 10.15 20.30
N LYS A 37 -6.00 10.50 20.39
CA LYS A 37 -5.55 11.90 20.49
C LYS A 37 -5.53 12.63 19.14
N VAL A 38 -5.07 11.97 18.09
CA VAL A 38 -4.80 12.61 16.79
C VAL A 38 -5.96 12.40 15.81
N HIS A 39 -6.80 11.39 16.04
CA HIS A 39 -7.78 10.89 15.08
C HIS A 39 -9.15 10.59 15.69
N ALA A 40 -9.54 11.30 16.76
CA ALA A 40 -10.83 11.13 17.44
C ALA A 40 -12.03 11.10 16.46
N ASP A 41 -12.01 11.98 15.44
CA ASP A 41 -13.10 12.13 14.46
C ASP A 41 -12.72 11.66 13.05
N ALA A 42 -11.72 10.78 12.91
CA ALA A 42 -11.25 10.41 11.58
C ALA A 42 -12.31 9.59 10.80
N PRO A 43 -12.68 10.03 9.58
CA PRO A 43 -13.62 9.26 8.74
C PRO A 43 -13.00 7.92 8.35
N PRO A 44 -13.77 6.91 7.94
CA PRO A 44 -13.21 5.66 7.40
C PRO A 44 -12.30 5.94 6.19
N PRO A 45 -11.30 5.10 5.90
CA PRO A 45 -10.45 5.32 4.74
C PRO A 45 -11.25 5.29 3.45
N ASP A 46 -10.90 6.19 2.55
CA ASP A 46 -11.38 6.16 1.19
C ASP A 46 -10.43 5.33 0.34
N GLY A 47 -10.85 4.13 -0.06
CA GLY A 47 -10.08 3.34 -1.01
C GLY A 47 -10.12 3.87 -2.44
N LYS A 48 -10.41 5.15 -2.66
CA LYS A 48 -10.43 5.75 -4.00
C LYS A 48 -9.03 5.72 -4.58
N GLY A 49 -8.87 5.06 -5.71
CA GLY A 49 -7.63 4.91 -6.45
C GLY A 49 -7.83 5.14 -7.94
N LYS A 50 -6.72 5.04 -8.68
CA LYS A 50 -6.74 5.13 -10.15
C LYS A 50 -6.18 3.86 -10.77
N ARG A 51 -7.02 3.12 -11.51
CA ARG A 51 -6.62 2.00 -12.36
C ARG A 51 -5.91 2.53 -13.61
N TRP A 52 -4.75 1.95 -13.90
CA TRP A 52 -3.86 2.42 -14.97
C TRP A 52 -3.55 3.93 -14.91
N GLY A 53 -3.63 4.53 -13.73
CA GLY A 53 -3.33 5.96 -13.52
C GLY A 53 -4.46 6.95 -13.86
N PHE A 54 -5.54 6.53 -14.53
CA PHE A 54 -6.62 7.48 -14.92
C PHE A 54 -8.05 6.97 -14.70
N LEU A 55 -8.32 5.66 -14.72
CA LEU A 55 -9.67 5.14 -14.52
C LEU A 55 -10.02 5.08 -13.03
N PRO A 56 -11.20 5.56 -12.59
CA PRO A 56 -11.61 5.41 -11.20
C PRO A 56 -11.64 3.94 -10.77
N ALA A 57 -10.99 3.65 -9.66
CA ALA A 57 -11.05 2.36 -8.99
C ALA A 57 -11.29 2.58 -7.50
N ARG A 58 -11.97 1.65 -6.84
CA ARG A 58 -12.17 1.66 -5.41
C ARG A 58 -11.66 0.36 -4.83
N LEU A 59 -10.76 0.46 -3.87
CA LEU A 59 -10.29 -0.66 -3.07
C LEU A 59 -11.06 -0.70 -1.74
N SER A 60 -11.32 -1.90 -1.25
CA SER A 60 -11.85 -2.14 0.08
C SER A 60 -11.39 -3.51 0.56
N VAL A 61 -11.37 -3.72 1.87
CA VAL A 61 -11.23 -5.05 2.47
C VAL A 61 -12.61 -5.52 2.90
N GLU A 62 -13.06 -6.65 2.36
CA GLU A 62 -14.39 -7.22 2.60
C GLU A 62 -14.27 -8.74 2.76
N ASP A 63 -14.88 -9.28 3.82
CA ASP A 63 -14.91 -10.71 4.19
C ASP A 63 -13.62 -11.48 3.84
N GLY A 64 -12.51 -11.03 4.44
CA GLY A 64 -11.20 -11.67 4.29
C GLY A 64 -10.59 -11.56 2.89
N ALA A 65 -11.02 -10.62 2.07
CA ALA A 65 -10.52 -10.40 0.72
C ALA A 65 -10.29 -8.91 0.42
N VAL A 66 -9.31 -8.62 -0.44
CA VAL A 66 -9.21 -7.30 -1.07
C VAL A 66 -10.13 -7.27 -2.28
N VAL A 67 -11.04 -6.31 -2.29
CA VAL A 67 -11.98 -6.06 -3.38
C VAL A 67 -11.56 -4.79 -4.11
N MET A 68 -11.27 -4.93 -5.40
CA MET A 68 -11.11 -3.80 -6.32
C MET A 68 -12.37 -3.68 -7.19
N ARG A 69 -13.11 -2.61 -7.02
CA ARG A 69 -14.25 -2.24 -7.87
C ARG A 69 -13.84 -1.17 -8.86
N THR A 70 -14.25 -1.35 -10.10
CA THR A 70 -14.15 -0.37 -11.18
C THR A 70 -15.54 -0.18 -11.78
N LEU A 71 -15.70 0.76 -12.70
CA LEU A 71 -16.96 0.91 -13.43
C LEU A 71 -17.34 -0.34 -14.25
N LEU A 72 -16.36 -1.15 -14.65
CA LEU A 72 -16.55 -2.26 -15.60
C LEU A 72 -16.45 -3.64 -14.97
N SER A 73 -15.86 -3.74 -13.78
CA SER A 73 -15.56 -5.04 -13.16
C SER A 73 -15.32 -4.93 -11.67
N THR A 74 -15.57 -6.03 -10.97
CA THR A 74 -15.12 -6.26 -9.60
C THR A 74 -14.12 -7.40 -9.60
N ARG A 75 -12.95 -7.17 -9.00
CA ARG A 75 -11.93 -8.19 -8.76
C ARG A 75 -11.81 -8.42 -7.27
N ARG A 76 -11.91 -9.67 -6.82
CA ARG A 76 -11.79 -10.06 -5.42
C ARG A 76 -10.60 -11.00 -5.24
N VAL A 77 -9.73 -10.68 -4.28
CA VAL A 77 -8.52 -11.46 -3.98
C VAL A 77 -8.57 -11.91 -2.52
N PRO A 78 -8.72 -13.21 -2.24
CA PRO A 78 -8.72 -13.70 -0.87
C PRO A 78 -7.37 -13.41 -0.21
N LEU A 79 -7.40 -13.00 1.05
CA LEU A 79 -6.21 -12.71 1.85
C LEU A 79 -5.58 -14.00 2.39
N ALA A 80 -6.41 -14.94 2.86
CA ALA A 80 -5.93 -16.21 3.41
C ALA A 80 -5.10 -16.97 2.37
N GLY A 81 -3.85 -17.31 2.74
CA GLY A 81 -2.92 -18.02 1.87
C GLY A 81 -2.38 -17.21 0.69
N ALA A 82 -2.65 -15.90 0.61
CA ALA A 82 -2.08 -15.05 -0.42
C ALA A 82 -0.57 -14.88 -0.19
N THR A 83 0.22 -14.95 -1.27
CA THR A 83 1.62 -14.53 -1.21
C THR A 83 1.70 -13.01 -1.31
N VAL A 84 2.57 -12.39 -0.51
CA VAL A 84 2.74 -10.93 -0.51
C VAL A 84 4.09 -10.58 -1.10
N GLU A 85 4.09 -9.84 -2.20
CA GLU A 85 5.28 -9.29 -2.84
C GLU A 85 5.32 -7.77 -2.65
N VAL A 86 6.48 -7.23 -2.29
CA VAL A 86 6.69 -5.78 -2.10
C VAL A 86 7.87 -5.32 -2.93
N GLY A 87 7.68 -4.27 -3.70
CA GLY A 87 8.74 -3.72 -4.55
C GLY A 87 8.62 -2.22 -4.82
N GLY A 88 9.54 -1.70 -5.62
CA GLY A 88 9.56 -0.29 -6.01
C GLY A 88 8.76 -0.02 -7.29
N LEU A 89 7.99 1.07 -7.30
CA LEU A 89 7.46 1.63 -8.54
C LEU A 89 8.48 2.62 -9.11
N VAL A 90 8.68 2.54 -10.43
CA VAL A 90 9.60 3.39 -11.18
C VAL A 90 8.92 4.00 -12.41
N THR A 91 9.34 5.18 -12.82
CA THR A 91 8.96 5.78 -14.12
C THR A 91 10.22 6.11 -14.90
N SER A 92 10.08 6.14 -16.23
CA SER A 92 11.04 6.82 -17.09
C SER A 92 10.80 8.33 -16.93
N ARG A 93 11.87 9.09 -16.68
CA ARG A 93 11.84 10.55 -16.76
C ARG A 93 12.90 10.99 -17.77
N PRO A 94 12.58 11.90 -18.71
CA PRO A 94 13.60 12.52 -19.53
C PRO A 94 14.60 13.25 -18.63
N ASP A 95 15.88 13.26 -19.01
CA ASP A 95 16.90 14.03 -18.29
C ASP A 95 16.47 15.51 -18.21
N PRO A 96 16.31 16.08 -17.00
CA PRO A 96 15.83 17.45 -16.82
C PRO A 96 16.79 18.50 -17.39
N THR A 97 18.05 18.15 -17.67
CA THR A 97 19.05 19.05 -18.27
C THR A 97 18.94 19.16 -19.80
N MET A 98 18.17 18.29 -20.45
CA MET A 98 18.02 18.19 -21.91
C MET A 98 16.59 18.53 -22.37
N THR A 99 15.94 19.51 -21.74
CA THR A 99 14.53 19.86 -22.00
C THR A 99 14.27 20.63 -23.29
N SER A 100 15.27 21.28 -23.89
CA SER A 100 15.08 22.10 -25.10
C SER A 100 15.13 21.35 -26.44
N TYR A 101 15.52 20.06 -26.45
CA TYR A 101 15.67 19.25 -27.67
C TYR A 101 14.99 17.86 -27.56
N ALA A 102 14.08 17.70 -26.61
CA ALA A 102 13.55 16.40 -26.21
C ALA A 102 12.73 15.67 -27.28
N ASP A 103 12.15 16.40 -28.25
CA ASP A 103 11.34 15.80 -29.32
C ASP A 103 12.15 15.34 -30.54
N GLU A 104 13.40 15.80 -30.72
CA GLU A 104 14.21 15.54 -31.91
C GLU A 104 15.41 14.61 -31.69
N MET A 105 15.82 14.39 -30.42
CA MET A 105 16.94 13.52 -30.06
C MET A 105 16.45 12.34 -29.21
N ASN A 106 17.06 11.16 -29.40
CA ASN A 106 16.79 9.97 -28.59
C ASN A 106 17.39 10.18 -27.18
N VAL A 107 16.74 11.03 -26.36
CA VAL A 107 17.26 11.47 -25.06
C VAL A 107 17.36 10.27 -24.11
N PRO A 108 18.50 10.07 -23.43
CA PRO A 108 18.63 9.09 -22.37
C PRO A 108 17.54 9.30 -21.32
N HIS A 109 16.83 8.22 -20.99
CA HIS A 109 15.79 8.26 -19.96
C HIS A 109 16.33 7.68 -18.66
N ASP A 110 16.23 8.45 -17.58
CA ASP A 110 16.54 7.95 -16.25
C ASP A 110 15.34 7.21 -15.66
N THR A 111 15.61 6.03 -15.11
CA THR A 111 14.61 5.27 -14.34
C THR A 111 14.60 5.78 -12.91
N VAL A 112 13.64 6.64 -12.59
CA VAL A 112 13.47 7.21 -11.24
C VAL A 112 12.41 6.48 -10.44
N ARG A 113 12.64 6.35 -9.13
CA ARG A 113 11.66 5.76 -8.22
C ARG A 113 10.51 6.73 -7.98
N THR A 114 9.28 6.27 -8.19
CA THR A 114 8.05 7.07 -8.03
C THR A 114 7.13 6.57 -6.93
N GLY A 115 7.43 5.41 -6.36
CA GLY A 115 6.67 4.86 -5.25
C GLY A 115 7.06 3.43 -4.92
N TRP A 116 6.09 2.71 -4.39
CA TRP A 116 6.17 1.31 -4.01
C TRP A 116 4.91 0.58 -4.44
N TYR A 117 4.96 -0.74 -4.49
CA TYR A 117 3.77 -1.55 -4.67
C TYR A 117 3.72 -2.68 -3.65
N LEU A 118 2.50 -3.10 -3.36
CA LEU A 118 2.14 -4.33 -2.67
C LEU A 118 1.37 -5.19 -3.67
N ARG A 119 1.80 -6.42 -3.87
CA ARG A 119 1.20 -7.37 -4.79
C ARG A 119 0.71 -8.60 -4.02
N LEU A 120 -0.53 -8.99 -4.31
CA LEU A 120 -1.23 -10.12 -3.72
C LEU A 120 -1.28 -11.27 -4.75
N GLY A 121 -0.43 -12.27 -4.55
CA GLY A 121 -0.24 -13.36 -5.49
C GLY A 121 0.14 -12.87 -6.88
N ASP A 122 -0.51 -13.42 -7.90
CA ASP A 122 -0.45 -12.97 -9.29
C ASP A 122 -1.67 -12.14 -9.71
N ARG A 123 -2.59 -11.86 -8.78
CA ARG A 123 -3.94 -11.38 -9.10
C ARG A 123 -4.10 -9.87 -9.01
N LEU A 124 -3.35 -9.20 -8.14
CA LEU A 124 -3.53 -7.77 -7.92
C LEU A 124 -2.24 -7.09 -7.47
N THR A 125 -1.84 -6.05 -8.19
CA THR A 125 -0.72 -5.16 -7.86
C THR A 125 -1.23 -3.77 -7.50
N ILE A 126 -1.05 -3.37 -6.25
CA ILE A 126 -1.50 -2.10 -5.68
C ILE A 126 -0.30 -1.19 -5.52
N GLY A 127 -0.28 -0.08 -6.26
CA GLY A 127 0.71 0.97 -6.15
C GLY A 127 0.40 1.98 -5.05
N CYS A 128 1.44 2.50 -4.42
CA CYS A 128 1.39 3.62 -3.49
C CYS A 128 2.52 4.61 -3.82
N ARG A 129 2.19 5.90 -3.95
CA ARG A 129 3.21 6.93 -4.30
C ARG A 129 4.14 7.24 -3.12
N THR A 130 3.63 7.12 -1.90
CA THR A 130 4.42 7.29 -0.68
C THR A 130 4.98 5.95 -0.22
N THR A 131 6.08 5.96 0.52
CA THR A 131 6.61 4.72 1.10
C THR A 131 5.58 4.14 2.08
N ALA A 132 5.25 2.86 1.95
CA ALA A 132 4.36 2.19 2.91
C ALA A 132 5.11 1.72 4.17
N ASN A 133 6.45 1.66 4.11
CA ASN A 133 7.35 1.16 5.17
C ASN A 133 7.07 -0.28 5.60
N VAL A 134 6.48 -1.10 4.72
CA VAL A 134 6.16 -2.52 4.97
C VAL A 134 7.34 -3.30 5.56
N LYS A 135 8.57 -3.02 5.09
CA LYS A 135 9.79 -3.68 5.57
C LYS A 135 10.10 -3.39 7.05
N GLU A 136 9.68 -2.24 7.57
CA GLU A 136 9.90 -1.83 8.96
C GLU A 136 8.91 -2.50 9.90
N HIS A 137 7.66 -2.66 9.47
CA HIS A 137 6.55 -3.10 10.35
C HIS A 137 6.25 -4.59 10.25
N TRP A 138 6.54 -5.20 9.10
CA TRP A 138 6.01 -6.52 8.77
C TRP A 138 7.11 -7.49 8.30
N SER A 139 6.89 -8.76 8.59
CA SER A 139 7.55 -9.94 8.02
C SER A 139 6.52 -10.82 7.29
N GLY A 140 6.96 -11.86 6.58
CA GLY A 140 6.06 -12.71 5.77
C GLY A 140 5.84 -12.24 4.32
N TRP A 141 6.58 -11.22 3.87
CA TRP A 141 6.55 -10.73 2.48
C TRP A 141 7.85 -11.07 1.73
N MET A 142 7.78 -11.06 0.40
CA MET A 142 8.90 -11.30 -0.51
C MET A 142 9.29 -10.03 -1.27
N GLN A 143 10.58 -9.85 -1.53
CA GLN A 143 11.05 -8.73 -2.33
C GLN A 143 10.76 -8.95 -3.82
N GLY A 144 9.91 -8.09 -4.37
CA GLY A 144 9.59 -8.07 -5.80
C GLY A 144 10.54 -7.21 -6.63
N PRO A 145 10.55 -7.39 -7.97
CA PRO A 145 11.32 -6.55 -8.89
C PRO A 145 10.81 -5.11 -8.92
N ARG A 146 11.58 -4.19 -9.52
CA ARG A 146 11.08 -2.84 -9.85
C ARG A 146 9.99 -2.95 -10.92
N ARG A 147 8.89 -2.21 -10.79
CA ARG A 147 7.76 -2.22 -11.74
C ARG A 147 7.44 -0.82 -12.24
N ARG A 148 7.09 -0.73 -13.53
CA ARG A 148 6.58 0.50 -14.15
C ARG A 148 5.05 0.61 -14.11
N SER A 149 4.36 -0.52 -13.92
CA SER A 149 2.90 -0.60 -13.95
C SER A 149 2.35 -1.29 -12.71
N CYS A 150 1.12 -0.94 -12.37
CA CYS A 150 0.29 -1.56 -11.34
C CYS A 150 -1.16 -1.60 -11.82
N ASP A 151 -1.99 -2.48 -11.24
CA ASP A 151 -3.42 -2.53 -11.54
C ASP A 151 -4.11 -1.26 -11.06
N VAL A 152 -3.74 -0.77 -9.88
CA VAL A 152 -4.35 0.40 -9.24
C VAL A 152 -3.33 1.15 -8.39
N VAL A 153 -3.33 2.48 -8.45
CA VAL A 153 -2.62 3.33 -7.49
C VAL A 153 -3.60 3.80 -6.43
N ALA A 154 -3.26 3.61 -5.16
CA ALA A 154 -4.13 3.87 -4.02
C ALA A 154 -3.44 4.76 -2.96
N PRO A 155 -4.21 5.48 -2.14
CA PRO A 155 -3.71 6.21 -0.99
C PRO A 155 -2.99 5.29 0.01
N ARG A 156 -2.03 5.82 0.76
CA ARG A 156 -1.30 5.04 1.76
C ARG A 156 -2.22 4.39 2.80
N ARG A 157 -3.29 5.08 3.17
CA ARG A 157 -4.22 4.66 4.21
C ARG A 157 -4.91 3.33 3.90
N ILE A 158 -5.39 3.15 2.66
CA ILE A 158 -6.01 1.88 2.23
C ILE A 158 -4.97 0.76 2.09
N VAL A 159 -3.71 1.10 1.78
CA VAL A 159 -2.62 0.11 1.77
C VAL A 159 -2.33 -0.40 3.18
N VAL A 160 -2.26 0.50 4.18
CA VAL A 160 -2.10 0.11 5.60
C VAL A 160 -3.27 -0.73 6.09
N GLU A 161 -4.51 -0.42 5.66
CA GLU A 161 -5.66 -1.27 5.96
C GLU A 161 -5.50 -2.69 5.42
N ILE A 162 -5.01 -2.83 4.18
CA ILE A 162 -4.74 -4.13 3.56
C ILE A 162 -3.61 -4.85 4.32
N GLU A 163 -2.57 -4.15 4.76
CA GLU A 163 -1.49 -4.72 5.58
C GLU A 163 -2.03 -5.32 6.89
N TYR A 164 -2.86 -4.59 7.62
CA TYR A 164 -3.50 -5.10 8.83
C TYR A 164 -4.44 -6.28 8.55
N ALA A 165 -5.16 -6.26 7.45
CA ALA A 165 -6.02 -7.37 7.05
C ALA A 165 -5.22 -8.63 6.69
N LEU A 166 -4.06 -8.48 6.04
CA LEU A 166 -3.12 -9.57 5.79
C LEU A 166 -2.53 -10.12 7.09
N ALA A 167 -2.22 -9.25 8.05
CA ALA A 167 -1.75 -9.67 9.37
C ALA A 167 -2.83 -10.43 10.15
N ALA A 168 -4.07 -9.95 10.14
CA ALA A 168 -5.21 -10.65 10.72
C ALA A 168 -5.49 -12.00 10.03
N ALA A 169 -5.18 -12.14 8.74
CA ALA A 169 -5.26 -13.38 7.99
C ALA A 169 -4.05 -14.32 8.21
N GLY A 170 -3.08 -13.93 9.05
CA GLY A 170 -1.88 -14.73 9.35
C GLY A 170 -0.83 -14.75 8.23
N VAL A 171 -0.97 -13.88 7.22
CA VAL A 171 -0.03 -13.80 6.09
C VAL A 171 1.17 -12.92 6.41
N LEU A 172 0.93 -11.82 7.13
CA LEU A 172 1.98 -10.94 7.64
C LEU A 172 2.10 -11.10 9.15
N SER A 173 3.33 -10.95 9.66
CA SER A 173 3.58 -10.92 11.10
C SER A 173 4.28 -9.63 11.48
N ALA A 174 3.86 -9.02 12.59
CA ALA A 174 4.52 -7.85 13.15
C ALA A 174 6.00 -8.14 13.46
N ARG A 175 6.85 -7.13 13.27
CA ARG A 175 8.28 -7.18 13.60
C ARG A 175 8.60 -6.55 14.94
#